data_AF-A0A0F9PQ73-F1
#
_entry.id   AF-A0A0F9PQ73-F1
#
_cell.length_a   1.000
_cell.length_b   1.000
_cell.length_c   1.000
_cell.angle_alpha   90.00
_cell.angle_beta   90.00
_cell.angle_gamma   90.00
#
_symmetry.space_group_name_H-M   'P 1'
#
loop_
_entity.id
_entity.type
_entity.pdbx_description
1 polymer ?
#
loop_
_entity_poly.entity_id
_entity_poly.type
_entity_poly.pdbx_seq_one_letter_code
_entity_poly.pdbx_strand_id
1 'polypeptide(L)'
;METVPNDLENIGDVMSNLDHEIETDAEEKLKSGSFSGKYPAWDFHGTVWFDTDKFKCQIMQCHSHIDTIEADSLSEIMSIASEKYGSG
;
A
#
# COMPACT_ATOMS: atom_id res chain seq x y z
N MET A 1 -10.53 9.88 -8.40
CA MET A 1 -9.66 8.77 -7.97
C MET A 1 -8.40 9.41 -7.44
N GLU A 2 -8.12 9.26 -6.14
CA GLU A 2 -6.85 9.73 -5.57
C GLU A 2 -5.70 8.95 -6.18
N THR A 3 -4.56 9.60 -6.39
CA THR A 3 -3.37 8.99 -6.96
C THR A 3 -2.20 9.26 -6.04
N VAL A 4 -1.21 8.37 -6.06
CA VAL A 4 0.03 8.55 -5.30
C VAL A 4 0.61 9.94 -5.62
N PRO A 5 0.92 10.76 -4.61
CA PRO A 5 1.58 12.04 -4.84
C PRO A 5 2.93 11.86 -5.55
N ASN A 6 3.24 12.69 -6.54
CA ASN A 6 4.44 12.55 -7.37
C ASN A 6 5.75 12.86 -6.62
N ASP A 7 5.67 13.50 -5.46
CA ASP A 7 6.81 13.98 -4.68
C ASP A 7 7.22 13.00 -3.56
N LEU A 8 6.67 11.78 -3.53
CA LEU A 8 7.02 10.78 -2.53
C LEU A 8 8.26 10.00 -2.95
N GLU A 9 9.24 9.90 -2.04
CA GLU A 9 10.38 9.01 -2.24
C GLU A 9 9.96 7.56 -2.01
N ASN A 10 10.26 6.68 -2.98
CA ASN A 10 9.95 5.26 -2.86
C ASN A 10 11.01 4.54 -2.03
N ILE A 11 10.60 3.96 -0.90
CA ILE A 11 11.49 3.27 0.04
C ILE A 11 11.62 1.76 -0.21
N GLY A 12 11.12 1.27 -1.34
CA GLY A 12 11.13 -0.15 -1.71
C GLY A 12 9.87 -0.90 -1.30
N ASP A 13 9.98 -2.22 -1.17
CA ASP A 13 8.89 -3.10 -0.75
C ASP A 13 8.69 -2.98 0.77
N VAL A 14 7.47 -2.61 1.18
CA VAL A 14 7.13 -2.39 2.60
C VAL A 14 6.13 -3.39 3.13
N MET A 15 5.46 -4.11 2.24
CA MET A 15 4.56 -5.21 2.56
C MET A 15 4.42 -6.15 1.37
N SER A 16 4.13 -7.41 1.63
CA SER A 16 3.94 -8.43 0.60
C SER A 16 2.76 -9.31 0.96
N ASN A 17 1.76 -9.39 0.06
CA ASN A 17 0.66 -10.34 0.22
C ASN A 17 1.08 -11.77 -0.14
N LEU A 18 2.21 -11.92 -0.82
CA LEU A 18 2.79 -13.22 -1.18
C LEU A 18 3.33 -13.93 0.07
N ASP A 19 4.00 -13.17 0.92
CA ASP A 19 4.66 -13.65 2.13
C ASP A 19 3.82 -13.38 3.39
N HIS A 20 2.75 -12.57 3.27
CA HIS A 20 1.93 -12.08 4.37
C HIS A 20 2.77 -11.34 5.44
N GLU A 21 3.75 -10.55 4.96
CA GLU A 21 4.70 -9.85 5.80
C GLU A 21 4.62 -8.33 5.58
N ILE A 22 4.83 -7.59 6.67
CA ILE A 22 4.96 -6.13 6.69
C ILE A 22 6.32 -5.83 7.30
N GLU A 23 7.10 -4.98 6.63
CA GLU A 23 8.40 -4.55 7.15
C GLU A 23 8.22 -3.86 8.50
N THR A 24 9.05 -4.24 9.48
CA THR A 24 8.86 -3.86 10.90
C THR A 24 8.83 -2.34 11.12
N ASP A 25 9.56 -1.59 10.29
CA ASP A 25 9.69 -0.13 10.36
C ASP A 25 8.96 0.60 9.22
N ALA A 26 8.15 -0.11 8.42
CA ALA A 26 7.41 0.49 7.31
C ALA A 26 6.45 1.60 7.76
N GLU A 27 5.66 1.34 8.79
CA GLU A 27 4.68 2.31 9.29
C GLU A 27 5.36 3.60 9.77
N GLU A 28 6.43 3.46 10.54
CA GLU A 28 7.20 4.60 11.04
C GLU A 28 7.85 5.38 9.89
N LYS A 29 8.47 4.68 8.92
CA LYS A 29 9.08 5.32 7.75
C LYS A 29 8.04 6.10 6.95
N LEU A 30 6.91 5.49 6.62
CA LEU A 30 5.83 6.14 5.86
C LEU A 30 5.24 7.35 6.62
N LYS A 31 5.12 7.27 7.95
CA LYS A 31 4.67 8.38 8.80
C LYS A 31 5.73 9.48 8.97
N SER A 32 7.02 9.14 8.84
CA SER A 32 8.13 10.05 9.13
C SER A 32 8.32 11.17 8.10
N GLY A 33 7.70 11.06 6.93
CA GLY A 33 7.84 12.07 5.88
C GLY A 33 7.15 11.69 4.58
N SER A 34 7.60 12.33 3.50
CA SER A 34 7.09 12.15 2.14
C SER A 34 7.60 10.85 1.51
N PHE A 35 7.19 9.70 2.05
CA PHE A 35 7.60 8.38 1.58
C PHE A 35 6.43 7.56 1.04
N SER A 36 6.74 6.72 0.05
CA SER A 36 5.85 5.69 -0.47
C SER A 36 6.54 4.34 -0.47
N GLY A 37 5.78 3.27 -0.30
CA GLY A 37 6.26 1.90 -0.33
C GLY A 37 5.50 1.07 -1.35
N LYS A 38 6.13 0.01 -1.83
CA LYS A 38 5.52 -0.97 -2.73
C LYS A 38 4.85 -2.07 -1.93
N TYR A 39 3.73 -2.52 -2.45
CA TYR A 39 2.94 -3.62 -1.93
C TYR A 39 2.69 -4.64 -3.05
N PRO A 40 3.65 -5.53 -3.36
CA PRO A 40 3.44 -6.64 -4.26
C PRO A 40 2.38 -7.63 -3.75
N ALA A 41 1.51 -8.07 -4.65
CA ALA A 41 0.56 -9.16 -4.46
C ALA A 41 0.47 -10.01 -5.75
N TRP A 42 -0.22 -11.15 -5.69
CA TRP A 42 -0.40 -12.03 -6.85
C TRP A 42 -1.23 -11.39 -7.97
N ASP A 43 -2.35 -10.77 -7.60
CA ASP A 43 -3.36 -10.28 -8.56
C ASP A 43 -3.32 -8.77 -8.80
N PHE A 44 -2.52 -8.03 -8.03
CA PHE A 44 -2.39 -6.58 -8.12
C PHE A 44 -1.02 -6.08 -7.65
N HIS A 45 -0.73 -4.83 -7.98
CA HIS A 45 0.39 -4.07 -7.42
C HIS A 45 -0.15 -2.91 -6.60
N GLY A 46 0.21 -2.84 -5.32
CA GLY A 46 -0.14 -1.75 -4.43
C GLY A 46 1.00 -0.73 -4.32
N THR A 47 0.66 0.55 -4.18
CA THR A 47 1.59 1.57 -3.67
C THR A 47 0.98 2.19 -2.43
N VAL A 48 1.71 2.22 -1.33
CA VAL A 48 1.23 2.65 -0.02
C VAL A 48 1.94 3.93 0.41
N TRP A 49 1.19 4.87 0.97
CA TRP A 49 1.73 6.09 1.56
C TRP A 49 0.90 6.50 2.77
N PHE A 50 1.44 7.37 3.62
CA PHE A 50 0.69 7.96 4.73
C PHE A 50 0.24 9.37 4.36
N ASP A 51 -1.04 9.66 4.53
CA ASP A 51 -1.64 10.97 4.25
C ASP A 51 -2.79 11.24 5.21
N THR A 52 -2.88 12.47 5.73
CA THR A 52 -4.00 12.93 6.57
C THR A 52 -4.38 11.93 7.67
N ASP A 53 -3.39 11.51 8.47
CA ASP A 53 -3.53 10.56 9.60
C ASP A 53 -3.87 9.10 9.22
N LYS A 54 -3.91 8.76 7.92
CA LYS A 54 -4.24 7.41 7.46
C LYS A 54 -3.22 6.86 6.47
N PHE A 55 -3.08 5.55 6.45
CA PHE A 55 -2.43 4.86 5.34
C PHE A 55 -3.39 4.80 4.16
N LYS A 56 -2.87 5.12 2.98
CA LYS A 56 -3.56 4.99 1.70
C LYS A 56 -2.80 4.02 0.83
N CYS A 57 -3.52 3.14 0.15
CA CYS A 57 -2.96 2.17 -0.78
C CYS A 57 -3.67 2.27 -2.13
N GLN A 58 -2.92 2.68 -3.15
CA GLN A 58 -3.39 2.63 -4.53
C GLN A 58 -3.22 1.22 -5.07
N ILE A 59 -4.33 0.60 -5.48
CA ILE A 59 -4.36 -0.73 -6.08
C ILE A 59 -4.33 -0.59 -7.60
N MET A 60 -3.29 -1.14 -8.21
CA MET A 60 -3.08 -1.18 -9.66
C MET A 60 -3.27 -2.60 -10.17
N GLN A 61 -4.11 -2.78 -11.18
CA GLN A 61 -4.30 -4.05 -11.89
C GLN A 61 -4.28 -3.80 -13.40
N CYS A 62 -3.59 -4.67 -14.16
CA CYS A 62 -3.43 -4.52 -15.62
C CYS A 62 -3.01 -3.10 -16.07
N HIS A 63 -2.04 -2.50 -15.38
CA HIS A 63 -1.53 -1.13 -15.60
C HIS A 63 -2.55 0.00 -15.39
N SER A 64 -3.70 -0.28 -14.78
CA SER A 64 -4.72 0.71 -14.47
C SER A 64 -4.96 0.80 -12.97
N HIS A 65 -5.15 2.02 -12.48
CA HIS A 65 -5.63 2.23 -11.12
C HIS A 65 -7.08 1.79 -11.03
N ILE A 66 -7.38 0.85 -10.12
CA ILE A 66 -8.72 0.29 -9.95
C ILE A 66 -9.39 0.74 -8.65
N ASP A 67 -8.64 0.94 -7.57
CA ASP A 67 -9.17 1.39 -6.28
C ASP A 67 -8.09 2.01 -5.39
N THR A 68 -8.51 2.80 -4.41
CA THR A 68 -7.66 3.29 -3.33
C THR A 68 -8.26 2.89 -1.98
N ILE A 69 -7.52 2.11 -1.21
CA ILE A 69 -7.92 1.70 0.15
C ILE A 69 -7.31 2.71 1.13
N GLU A 70 -8.07 3.10 2.16
CA GLU A 70 -7.57 3.85 3.31
C GLU A 70 -7.80 3.07 4.60
N ALA A 71 -6.84 3.10 5.52
CA ALA A 71 -6.94 2.46 6.84
C ALA A 71 -6.00 3.10 7.87
N ASP A 72 -6.18 2.77 9.15
CA ASP A 72 -5.37 3.31 10.25
C ASP A 72 -4.01 2.60 10.39
N SER A 73 -3.89 1.40 9.80
CA SER A 73 -2.67 0.59 9.80
C SER A 73 -2.40 -0.11 8.46
N LEU A 74 -1.15 -0.47 8.22
CA LEU A 74 -0.75 -1.31 7.10
C LEU A 74 -1.38 -2.71 7.15
N SER A 75 -1.58 -3.25 8.34
CA SER A 75 -2.22 -4.55 8.54
C SER A 75 -3.68 -4.55 8.07
N GLU A 76 -4.40 -3.46 8.32
CA GLU A 76 -5.78 -3.30 7.82
C GLU A 76 -5.82 -3.11 6.31
N ILE A 77 -4.91 -2.32 5.73
CA ILE A 77 -4.75 -2.25 4.26
C ILE A 77 -4.60 -3.66 3.68
N MET A 78 -3.71 -4.46 4.25
CA MET A 78 -3.45 -5.83 3.81
C MET A 78 -4.68 -6.72 3.93
N SER A 79 -5.40 -6.64 5.05
CA SER A 79 -6.63 -7.41 5.28
C SER A 79 -7.72 -7.04 4.27
N ILE A 80 -7.97 -5.75 4.04
CA ILE A 80 -8.98 -5.28 3.08
C ILE A 80 -8.57 -5.66 1.65
N ALA A 81 -7.30 -5.48 1.29
CA ALA A 81 -6.80 -5.81 -0.03
C ALA A 81 -6.87 -7.33 -0.30
N SER A 82 -6.55 -8.15 0.70
CA SER A 82 -6.68 -9.60 0.62
C SER A 82 -8.13 -10.04 0.45
N GLU A 83 -9.05 -9.47 1.22
CA GLU A 83 -10.48 -9.79 1.12
C GLU A 83 -11.08 -9.38 -0.23
N LYS A 84 -10.72 -8.19 -0.73
CA LYS A 84 -11.28 -7.64 -1.98
C LYS A 84 -10.62 -8.20 -3.24
N TYR A 85 -9.31 -8.42 -3.21
CA TYR A 85 -8.51 -8.71 -4.42
C TYR A 85 -7.70 -10.00 -4.33
N GLY A 86 -7.50 -10.58 -3.15
CA GLY A 86 -6.73 -11.81 -2.94
C GLY A 86 -7.53 -13.08 -3.21
N SER A 87 -8.21 -13.16 -4.35
CA SER A 87 -8.92 -14.39 -4.76
C SER A 87 -7.92 -15.44 -5.29
N GLY A 88 -7.52 -16.35 -4.41
CA GLY A 88 -6.80 -17.60 -4.72
C GLY A 88 -6.97 -18.64 -3.62
#